data_AF-A0A7V9D6H9-F1
#
_entry.id   AF-A0A7V9D6H9-F1
#
_cell.length_a   1.000
_cell.length_b   1.000
_cell.length_c   1.000
_cell.angle_alpha   90.00
_cell.angle_beta   90.00
_cell.angle_gamma   90.00
#
_symmetry.space_group_name_H-M   'P 1'
#
loop_
_entity.id
_entity.type
_entity.pdbx_description
1 polymer ?
#
loop_
_entity_poly.entity_id
_entity_poly.type
_entity_poly.pdbx_seq_one_letter_code
_entity_poly.pdbx_strand_id
1 'polypeptide(L)' 'MIAGVILAAGSSLRLGRPKQLLMWRGRPLLQHVVEAAASSNLSELVVVLG' A
#
# COMPACT_ATOMS: atom_id res chain seq x y z
N MET A 1 -1.61 20.47 8.73
CA MET A 1 -1.97 19.04 8.86
C MET A 1 -2.09 18.48 7.45
N ILE A 2 -1.38 17.39 7.12
CA ILE A 2 -1.38 16.79 5.78
C ILE A 2 -1.67 15.29 5.93
N ALA A 3 -2.74 14.82 5.31
CA ALA A 3 -3.10 13.41 5.26
C ALA A 3 -2.61 12.76 3.96
N GLY A 4 -2.23 11.48 4.03
CA GLY A 4 -1.87 10.67 2.87
C GLY A 4 -2.88 9.56 2.63
N VAL A 5 -3.12 9.23 1.36
CA VAL A 5 -4.04 8.16 0.97
C VAL A 5 -3.32 7.19 0.03
N ILE A 6 -3.27 5.91 0.43
CA ILE A 6 -2.75 4.82 -0.41
C ILE A 6 -3.95 4.09 -1.03
N LEU A 7 -4.13 4.25 -2.34
CA LEU A 7 -5.18 3.56 -3.09
C LEU A 7 -4.70 2.16 -3.52
N ALA A 8 -5.08 1.15 -2.73
CA ALA A 8 -4.67 -0.23 -2.92
C ALA A 8 -5.86 -1.18 -3.18
N ALA A 9 -7.02 -0.69 -3.62
CA ALA A 9 -8.23 -1.49 -3.90
C ALA A 9 -8.27 -2.10 -5.32
N GLY A 10 -7.13 -2.18 -6.02
CA GLY A 10 -7.09 -2.71 -7.39
C GLY A 10 -7.21 -4.24 -7.43
N SER A 11 -8.17 -4.76 -8.20
CA SER A 11 -8.50 -6.20 -8.32
C SER A 11 -7.43 -7.06 -9.01
N SER A 12 -6.37 -6.45 -9.56
CA SER A 12 -5.21 -7.17 -10.12
C SER A 12 -5.55 -8.16 -11.27
N LEU A 13 -6.55 -7.84 -12.10
CA LEU A 13 -7.07 -8.72 -13.17
C LEU A 13 -5.99 -9.32 -14.08
N ARG A 14 -5.03 -8.50 -14.55
CA ARG A 14 -3.94 -8.99 -15.42
C ARG A 14 -2.97 -9.93 -14.71
N LEU A 15 -2.82 -9.79 -13.40
CA LEU A 15 -1.91 -10.57 -12.58
C LEU A 15 -2.57 -11.84 -12.02
N GLY A 16 -3.91 -11.88 -11.96
CA GLY A 16 -4.70 -13.03 -11.48
C GLY A 16 -4.66 -13.26 -9.97
N ARG A 17 -3.93 -12.42 -9.22
CA ARG A 17 -3.81 -12.49 -7.75
C ARG A 17 -3.59 -11.08 -7.17
N PRO A 18 -3.94 -10.82 -5.90
CA PRO A 18 -3.77 -9.52 -5.28
C PRO A 18 -2.31 -9.03 -5.33
N LYS A 19 -2.04 -7.96 -6.10
CA LYS A 19 -0.69 -7.40 -6.25
C LYS A 19 -0.11 -6.89 -4.92
N GLN A 20 -0.97 -6.50 -3.99
CA GLN A 20 -0.68 -5.98 -2.65
C GLN A 20 0.12 -6.99 -1.81
N LEU A 21 -0.17 -8.29 -2.01
CA LEU A 21 0.42 -9.40 -1.27
C LEU A 21 1.64 -10.03 -1.97
N LEU A 22 2.05 -9.50 -3.12
CA LEU A 22 3.26 -10.00 -3.78
C LEU A 22 4.47 -9.81 -2.86
N MET A 23 5.23 -10.88 -2.65
CA MET A 23 6.45 -10.80 -1.89
C MET A 23 7.54 -10.07 -2.67
N TRP A 24 8.03 -8.97 -2.13
CA TRP A 24 9.17 -8.23 -2.63
C TRP A 24 10.15 -8.00 -1.49
N ARG A 25 11.43 -8.36 -1.67
CA ARG A 25 12.47 -8.25 -0.63
C ARG A 25 12.02 -8.84 0.72
N GLY A 26 11.39 -10.01 0.69
CA GLY A 26 10.95 -10.74 1.89
C GLY A 26 9.69 -10.21 2.58
N ARG A 27 9.00 -9.19 2.05
CA ARG A 27 7.76 -8.62 2.64
C ARG A 27 6.70 -8.34 1.57
N PRO A 28 5.41 -8.30 1.91
CA PRO A 28 4.35 -7.92 0.98
C PRO A 28 4.59 -6.55 0.33
N LEU A 29 4.27 -6.41 -0.95
CA LEU A 29 4.52 -5.18 -1.72
C LEU A 29 3.86 -3.96 -1.05
N LEU A 30 2.62 -4.11 -0.57
CA LEU A 30 1.90 -3.04 0.11
C LEU A 30 2.60 -2.59 1.40
N GLN A 31 3.28 -3.50 2.10
CA GLN A 31 3.98 -3.16 3.34
C GLN A 31 5.09 -2.13 3.09
N HIS A 32 5.85 -2.24 2.00
CA HIS A 32 6.90 -1.26 1.69
C HIS A 32 6.33 0.14 1.42
N VAL A 33 5.17 0.23 0.78
CA VAL A 33 4.51 1.51 0.50
C VAL A 33 3.97 2.13 1.79
N VAL A 34 3.34 1.32 2.65
CA VAL A 34 2.82 1.78 3.95
C VAL A 34 3.97 2.25 4.85
N GLU A 35 5.07 1.50 4.93
CA GLU A 35 6.23 1.90 5.73
C GLU A 35 6.86 3.21 5.24
N ALA A 36 6.99 3.40 3.93
CA ALA A 36 7.51 4.64 3.36
C ALA A 36 6.60 5.84 3.61
N ALA A 37 5.28 5.65 3.59
CA ALA A 37 4.33 6.70 3.92
C ALA A 37 4.32 7.01 5.42
N ALA A 38 4.37 5.98 6.27
CA ALA A 38 4.39 6.11 7.72
C ALA A 38 5.68 6.75 8.26
N SER A 39 6.80 6.68 7.53
CA SER A 39 8.06 7.34 7.89
C SER A 39 8.14 8.82 7.46
N SER A 40 7.08 9.35 6.86
CA SER A 40 7.00 10.75 6.42
C SER A 40 6.32 11.66 7.46
N ASN A 41 6.28 12.97 7.20
CA ASN A 41 5.61 13.95 8.08
C ASN A 41 4.08 14.01 7.89
N LEU A 42 3.46 12.93 7.42
CA LEU A 42 2.01 12.84 7.32
C LEU A 42 1.39 12.74 8.72
N SER A 43 0.37 13.55 8.97
CA SER A 43 -0.37 13.52 10.24
C SER A 43 -1.40 12.41 10.31
N GLU A 44 -1.80 11.87 9.15
CA GLU A 44 -2.74 10.77 9.03
C GLU A 44 -2.44 9.98 7.75
N LEU A 45 -2.58 8.65 7.82
CA LEU A 45 -2.40 7.76 6.69
C LEU A 45 -3.61 6.84 6.57
N VAL A 46 -4.30 6.89 5.42
CA VAL A 46 -5.43 6.01 5.10
C VAL A 46 -5.02 5.05 3.99
N VAL A 47 -5.33 3.77 4.17
CA VAL A 47 -5.13 2.73 3.15
C VAL A 47 -6.49 2.24 2.70
N VAL A 48 -6.78 2.38 1.41
CA VAL A 48 -8.04 1.92 0.81
C VAL A 48 -7.83 0.55 0.19
N LEU A 49 -8.61 -0.42 0.64
CA LEU A 49 -8.64 -1.81 0.16
C LEU A 49 -10.01 -2.13 -0.47
N GLY A 50 -10.10 -3.28 -1.15
CA GLY A 50 -11.30 -3.77 -1.83
C GLY A 50 -11.09 -5.17 -2.40
#